data_AF-A0A957IUL9-F1
#
_entry.id   AF-A0A957IUL9-F1
#
_cell.length_a   1.000
_cell.length_b   1.000
_cell.length_c   1.000
_cell.angle_alpha   90.00
_cell.angle_beta   90.00
_cell.angle_gamma   90.00
#
_symmetry.space_group_name_H-M   'P 1'
#
loop_
_entity.id
_entity.type
_entity.pdbx_description
1 polymer ?
#
loop_
_entity_poly.entity_id
_entity_poly.type
_entity_poly.pdbx_seq_one_letter_code
_entity_poly.pdbx_strand_id
1 'polypeptide(L)'
;MGIGQWLQNHPRLLEKAFSSTLNMVEWLDPVISRIGYENVDRVLRKPEEWTKRAIFDCRMCGQCVLHSTGMTCPMTCPKNLRNGPCGGVRANGNCEVFADKPCIWVQAFERSTQMAQFGEEMMHINPPVNRQLEGKSAWLNMLTGVDKEVPKAWVGLSNIAIIPDGTYPKQAN
;
A
#
# COMPACT_ATOMS: atom_id res chain seq x y z
N MET A 1 -14.06 6.37 19.83
CA MET A 1 -12.88 6.20 18.95
C MET A 1 -12.03 5.08 19.52
N GLY A 2 -11.70 4.06 18.71
CA GLY A 2 -10.80 2.98 19.14
C GLY A 2 -9.33 3.40 19.09
N ILE A 3 -8.47 2.69 19.81
CA ILE A 3 -7.02 2.95 19.89
C ILE A 3 -6.38 2.98 18.49
N GLY A 4 -6.76 2.07 17.58
CA GLY A 4 -6.23 2.03 16.22
C GLY A 4 -6.54 3.28 15.41
N GLN A 5 -7.75 3.84 15.53
CA GLN A 5 -8.12 5.06 14.81
C GLN A 5 -7.42 6.30 15.37
N TRP A 6 -7.20 6.34 16.69
CA TRP A 6 -6.38 7.38 17.30
C TRP A 6 -4.93 7.33 16.77
N LEU A 7 -4.32 6.14 16.69
CA LEU A 7 -2.97 5.96 16.15
C LEU A 7 -2.89 6.42 14.68
N GLN A 8 -3.83 6.00 13.83
CA GLN A 8 -3.85 6.40 12.42
C GLN A 8 -4.01 7.91 12.23
N ASN A 9 -4.71 8.60 13.14
CA ASN A 9 -4.85 10.05 13.12
C ASN A 9 -3.60 10.79 13.66
N HIS A 10 -2.55 10.08 14.10
CA HIS A 10 -1.24 10.63 14.45
C HIS A 10 -0.14 10.04 13.54
N PRO A 11 -0.20 10.27 12.22
CA PRO A 11 0.57 9.52 11.23
C PRO A 11 2.09 9.72 11.35
N ARG A 12 2.57 10.82 11.94
CA ARG A 12 4.01 11.06 12.16
C ARG A 12 4.69 10.00 13.03
N LEU A 13 3.97 9.46 14.02
CA LEU A 13 4.52 8.40 14.87
C LEU A 13 4.63 7.09 14.09
N LEU A 14 3.60 6.78 13.32
CA LEU A 14 3.55 5.58 12.48
C LEU A 14 4.54 5.66 11.32
N GLU A 15 4.78 6.85 10.77
CA GLU A 15 5.79 7.14 9.76
C GLU A 15 7.19 6.84 10.27
N LYS A 16 7.55 7.37 11.45
CA LYS A 16 8.84 7.06 12.07
C LYS A 16 8.98 5.56 12.35
N ALA A 17 7.93 4.93 12.88
CA ALA A 17 7.94 3.49 13.13
C ALA A 17 8.11 2.68 11.84
N PHE A 18 7.46 3.10 10.74
CA PHE A 18 7.62 2.49 9.43
C PHE A 18 9.05 2.61 8.92
N SER A 19 9.62 3.82 8.90
CA SER A 19 11.00 4.06 8.46
C SER A 19 12.03 3.30 9.30
N SER A 20 11.86 3.29 10.63
CA SER A 20 12.74 2.53 11.52
C SER A 20 12.64 1.02 11.26
N THR A 21 11.43 0.50 11.01
CA THR A 21 11.23 -0.91 10.69
C THR A 21 11.85 -1.26 9.33
N LEU A 22 11.67 -0.40 8.32
CA LEU A 22 12.27 -0.58 7.00
C LEU A 22 13.80 -0.65 7.09
N ASN A 23 14.42 0.36 7.71
CA ASN A 23 15.86 0.41 7.91
C ASN A 23 16.39 -0.83 8.67
N MET A 24 15.63 -1.30 9.67
CA MET A 24 16.00 -2.50 10.43
C MET A 24 15.92 -3.76 9.57
N VAL A 25 14.88 -3.92 8.75
CA VAL A 25 14.71 -5.07 7.86
C VAL A 25 15.79 -5.09 6.78
N GLU A 26 16.11 -3.94 6.19
CA GLU A 26 17.21 -3.80 5.23
C GLU A 26 18.57 -4.10 5.86
N TRP A 27 18.83 -3.59 7.07
CA TRP A 27 20.05 -3.90 7.82
C TRP A 27 20.20 -5.39 8.15
N LEU A 28 19.08 -6.08 8.41
CA LEU A 28 19.04 -7.52 8.69
C LEU A 28 19.07 -8.40 7.42
N ASP A 29 18.96 -7.84 6.22
CA ASP A 29 18.91 -8.61 4.97
C ASP A 29 20.05 -9.62 4.79
N PRO A 30 21.33 -9.31 5.10
CA PRO A 30 22.42 -10.28 4.99
C PRO A 30 22.26 -11.50 5.90
N VAL A 31 21.51 -11.35 7.01
CA VAL A 31 21.19 -12.45 7.93
C VAL A 31 19.94 -13.19 7.46
N ILE A 32 18.91 -12.45 7.05
CA ILE A 32 17.65 -12.99 6.53
C ILE A 32 17.91 -13.87 5.30
N SER A 33 18.74 -13.41 4.37
CA SER A 33 19.13 -14.15 3.16
C SER A 33 19.84 -15.47 3.47
N ARG A 34 20.67 -15.53 4.52
CA ARG A 34 21.34 -16.75 4.98
C ARG A 34 20.39 -17.76 5.61
N ILE A 35 19.35 -17.30 6.30
CA ILE A 35 18.31 -18.15 6.90
C ILE A 35 17.30 -18.62 5.84
N GLY A 36 17.09 -17.81 4.81
CA GLY A 36 16.11 -18.00 3.74
C GLY A 36 14.82 -17.22 3.98
N TYR A 37 14.41 -16.43 2.99
CA TYR A 37 13.22 -15.57 3.07
C TYR A 37 11.93 -16.34 3.41
N GLU A 38 11.75 -17.57 2.89
CA GLU A 38 10.57 -18.39 3.19
C GLU A 38 10.48 -18.81 4.67
N ASN A 39 11.62 -19.15 5.28
CA ASN A 39 11.67 -19.53 6.68
C ASN A 39 11.34 -18.33 7.57
N VAL A 40 11.85 -17.15 7.22
CA VAL A 40 11.57 -15.90 7.92
C VAL A 40 10.11 -15.48 7.74
N ASP A 41 9.53 -15.65 6.54
CA ASP A 41 8.11 -15.37 6.27
C ASP A 41 7.21 -16.16 7.23
N ARG A 42 7.48 -17.46 7.38
CA ARG A 42 6.71 -18.34 8.25
C ARG A 42 6.66 -17.84 9.70
N VAL A 43 7.74 -17.23 10.17
CA VAL A 43 7.86 -16.70 11.54
C VAL A 43 7.24 -15.32 11.66
N LEU A 44 7.52 -14.41 10.71
CA LEU A 44 7.09 -13.00 10.79
C LEU A 44 5.63 -12.77 10.41
N ARG A 45 5.06 -13.61 9.54
CA ARG A 45 3.71 -13.44 8.98
C ARG A 45 2.63 -13.29 10.04
N LYS A 46 2.64 -14.10 11.10
CA LYS A 46 1.61 -14.08 12.14
C LYS A 46 1.70 -12.84 13.05
N PRO A 47 2.88 -12.49 13.58
CA PRO A 47 3.07 -11.21 14.27
C PRO A 47 2.70 -10.00 13.41
N GLU A 48 3.10 -10.00 12.14
CA GLU A 48 2.78 -8.94 11.19
C GLU A 48 1.26 -8.82 10.98
N GLU A 49 0.60 -9.93 10.69
CA GLU A 49 -0.84 -10.00 10.49
C GLU A 49 -1.60 -9.46 11.70
N TRP A 50 -1.26 -9.94 12.90
CA TRP A 50 -1.91 -9.52 14.14
C TRP A 50 -1.74 -8.02 14.39
N THR A 51 -0.50 -7.53 14.30
CA THR A 51 -0.17 -6.11 14.55
C THR A 51 -0.85 -5.21 13.53
N LYS A 52 -0.76 -5.54 12.23
CA LYS A 52 -1.32 -4.72 11.16
C LYS A 52 -2.84 -4.77 11.13
N ARG A 53 -3.48 -5.90 11.46
CA ARG A 53 -4.95 -5.96 11.62
C ARG A 53 -5.44 -5.10 12.78
N ALA A 54 -4.78 -5.19 13.93
CA ALA A 54 -5.18 -4.43 15.12
C ALA A 54 -5.07 -2.90 14.92
N ILE A 55 -4.02 -2.44 14.22
CA ILE A 55 -3.76 -1.01 14.05
C ILE A 55 -4.44 -0.44 12.80
N PHE A 56 -4.43 -1.16 11.67
CA PHE A 56 -4.80 -0.63 10.34
C PHE A 56 -6.00 -1.32 9.68
N ASP A 57 -6.63 -2.29 10.33
CA ASP A 57 -7.62 -3.19 9.68
C ASP A 57 -7.06 -3.84 8.40
N CYS A 58 -5.76 -4.17 8.44
CA CYS A 58 -5.03 -4.71 7.30
C CYS A 58 -5.67 -5.98 6.73
N ARG A 59 -5.77 -6.05 5.39
CA ARG A 59 -6.30 -7.20 4.65
C ARG A 59 -5.24 -8.16 4.12
N MET A 60 -3.99 -8.02 4.57
CA MET A 60 -2.89 -8.92 4.23
C MET A 60 -2.70 -9.17 2.72
N CYS A 61 -2.82 -8.13 1.88
CA CYS A 61 -2.60 -8.23 0.44
C CYS A 61 -1.14 -8.55 0.03
N GLY A 62 -0.22 -8.69 0.98
CA GLY A 62 1.19 -9.02 0.73
C GLY A 62 2.05 -7.86 0.22
N GLN A 63 1.47 -6.69 -0.06
CA GLN A 63 2.21 -5.54 -0.59
C GLN A 63 1.79 -4.27 0.17
N CYS A 64 2.59 -3.82 1.14
CA CYS A 64 2.20 -2.76 2.06
C CYS A 64 2.54 -1.37 1.52
N VAL A 65 1.54 -0.49 1.40
CA VAL A 65 1.68 0.89 0.90
C VAL A 65 1.23 1.94 1.92
N LEU A 66 1.28 1.61 3.21
CA LEU A 66 0.82 2.53 4.28
C LEU A 66 1.57 3.86 4.26
N HIS A 67 2.89 3.83 4.00
CA HIS A 67 3.72 5.02 3.84
C HIS A 67 3.19 5.94 2.73
N SER A 68 2.79 5.39 1.59
CA SER A 68 2.25 6.15 0.46
C SER A 68 0.76 6.48 0.56
N THR A 69 0.06 6.08 1.62
CA THR A 69 -1.40 6.24 1.74
C THR A 69 -1.82 6.82 3.09
N GLY A 70 -1.01 7.73 3.64
CA GLY A 70 -1.37 8.42 4.89
C GLY A 70 -1.56 7.46 6.05
N MET A 71 -0.76 6.39 6.13
CA MET A 71 -0.88 5.32 7.12
C MET A 71 -2.26 4.64 7.15
N THR A 72 -2.95 4.61 6.01
CA THR A 72 -4.31 4.08 5.88
C THR A 72 -4.32 2.91 4.90
N CYS A 73 -4.75 1.72 5.32
CA CYS A 73 -4.73 0.55 4.42
C CYS A 73 -5.78 0.69 3.31
N PRO A 74 -5.40 0.82 2.01
CA PRO A 74 -6.37 1.05 0.93
C PRO A 74 -7.26 -0.18 0.67
N MET A 75 -6.83 -1.37 1.09
CA MET A 75 -7.61 -2.62 0.95
C MET A 75 -8.82 -2.68 1.89
N THR A 76 -8.95 -1.75 2.84
CA THR A 76 -10.18 -1.59 3.64
C THR A 76 -11.32 -0.92 2.85
N CYS A 77 -11.00 -0.29 1.71
CA CYS A 77 -12.01 0.21 0.79
C CYS A 77 -12.79 -0.98 0.18
N PRO A 78 -14.13 -0.93 0.10
CA PRO A 78 -14.93 -2.01 -0.52
C PRO A 78 -14.52 -2.33 -1.95
N LYS A 79 -13.96 -1.37 -2.67
CA LYS A 79 -13.50 -1.53 -4.05
C LYS A 79 -12.10 -2.13 -4.17
N ASN A 80 -11.36 -2.30 -3.07
CA ASN A 80 -9.99 -2.81 -3.05
C ASN A 80 -9.04 -2.10 -4.04
N LEU A 81 -9.29 -0.81 -4.29
CA LEU A 81 -8.48 -0.02 -5.20
C LEU A 81 -7.12 0.27 -4.56
N ARG A 82 -6.07 0.05 -5.34
CA ARG A 82 -4.69 0.28 -4.91
C ARG A 82 -4.29 1.74 -4.98
N ASN A 83 -4.78 2.41 -6.02
CA ASN A 83 -4.60 3.83 -6.28
C ASN A 83 -5.99 4.45 -6.33
N GLY A 84 -6.23 5.50 -5.56
CA GLY A 84 -7.47 6.24 -5.55
C GLY A 84 -7.23 7.74 -5.69
N PRO A 85 -8.26 8.57 -5.48
CA PRO A 85 -9.62 8.21 -5.07
C PRO A 85 -10.42 7.47 -6.16
N CYS A 86 -11.52 6.82 -5.77
CA CYS A 86 -12.36 6.03 -6.67
C CYS A 86 -13.49 6.81 -7.36
N GLY A 87 -13.51 8.14 -7.24
CA GLY A 87 -14.60 9.02 -7.67
C GLY A 87 -15.87 8.97 -6.80
N GLY A 88 -16.09 7.88 -6.05
CA GLY A 88 -17.28 7.63 -5.24
C GLY A 88 -17.24 8.21 -3.83
N VAL A 89 -16.99 9.51 -3.69
CA VAL A 89 -17.02 10.21 -2.40
C VAL A 89 -18.29 11.07 -2.32
N ARG A 90 -19.08 10.89 -1.26
CA ARG A 90 -20.27 11.70 -0.99
C ARG A 90 -19.87 13.11 -0.56
N ALA A 91 -20.77 14.08 -0.71
CA ALA A 91 -20.52 15.48 -0.34
C ALA A 91 -20.11 15.67 1.14
N ASN A 92 -20.48 14.74 2.02
CA ASN A 92 -20.09 14.74 3.43
C ASN A 92 -18.76 14.01 3.72
N GLY A 93 -18.01 13.60 2.70
CA GLY A 93 -16.74 12.85 2.85
C GLY A 93 -16.89 11.33 3.04
N ASN A 94 -18.11 10.80 3.07
CA ASN A 94 -18.36 9.36 3.23
C ASN A 94 -18.23 8.57 1.92
N CYS A 95 -18.08 7.26 2.05
CA CYS A 95 -18.03 6.34 0.91
C CYS A 95 -19.39 6.26 0.19
N GLU A 96 -19.38 6.12 -1.14
CA GLU A 96 -20.62 5.89 -1.89
C GLU A 96 -21.29 4.56 -1.52
N VAL A 97 -20.50 3.50 -1.33
CA VAL A 97 -20.95 2.12 -1.09
C VAL A 97 -21.47 1.97 0.34
N PHE A 98 -20.76 2.56 1.30
CA PHE A 98 -21.12 2.57 2.71
C PHE A 98 -21.34 4.01 3.16
N ALA A 99 -22.59 4.47 3.05
CA ALA A 99 -22.97 5.87 3.28
C ALA A 99 -22.70 6.37 4.70
N ASP A 100 -22.60 5.46 5.67
CA ASP A 100 -22.32 5.69 7.08
C ASP A 100 -20.82 5.69 7.42
N LYS A 101 -19.94 5.30 6.48
CA LYS A 101 -18.50 5.18 6.71
C LYS A 101 -17.71 6.29 6.03
N PRO A 102 -16.76 6.93 6.73
CA PRO A 102 -15.86 7.89 6.12
C PRO A 102 -15.05 7.25 4.98
N CYS A 103 -14.83 7.97 3.89
CA CYS A 103 -14.08 7.45 2.76
C CYS A 103 -12.60 7.20 3.15
N ILE A 104 -12.10 6.01 2.84
CA ILE A 104 -10.70 5.63 3.11
C ILE A 104 -9.71 6.54 2.38
N TRP A 105 -10.02 6.95 1.14
CA TRP A 105 -9.15 7.83 0.37
C TRP A 105 -9.16 9.29 0.85
N VAL A 106 -10.27 9.75 1.45
CA VAL A 106 -10.32 11.06 2.13
C VAL A 106 -9.43 11.01 3.37
N GLN A 107 -9.58 9.99 4.21
CA GLN A 107 -8.72 9.80 5.38
C GLN A 107 -7.23 9.68 5.01
N ALA A 108 -6.91 8.92 3.97
CA ALA A 108 -5.54 8.76 3.48
C ALA A 108 -4.93 10.10 3.07
N PHE A 109 -5.67 10.92 2.31
CA PHE A 109 -5.23 12.26 1.90
C PHE A 109 -5.04 13.18 3.11
N GLU A 110 -6.04 13.29 3.99
CA GLU A 110 -5.96 14.15 5.18
C GLU A 110 -4.78 13.77 6.09
N ARG A 111 -4.51 12.48 6.26
CA ARG A 111 -3.37 12.00 7.06
C ARG A 111 -2.04 12.20 6.35
N SER A 112 -1.97 12.06 5.02
CA SER A 112 -0.72 12.28 4.28
C SER A 112 -0.25 13.73 4.37
N THR A 113 -1.16 14.71 4.43
CA THR A 113 -0.79 16.13 4.66
C THR A 113 -0.13 16.40 6.01
N GLN A 114 -0.23 15.47 6.96
CA GLN A 114 0.35 15.60 8.30
C GLN A 114 1.70 14.87 8.42
N MET A 115 2.05 14.05 7.43
CA MET A 115 3.29 13.29 7.37
C MET A 115 4.46 14.16 6.91
N ALA A 116 5.67 13.86 7.39
CA ALA A 116 6.86 14.66 7.13
C ALA A 116 7.78 14.07 6.05
N GLN A 117 7.74 12.74 5.85
CA GLN A 117 8.68 12.02 4.99
C GLN A 117 8.02 11.46 3.73
N PHE A 118 6.89 10.77 3.86
CA PHE A 118 6.22 10.08 2.74
C PHE A 118 4.89 10.72 2.33
N GLY A 119 4.54 11.89 2.90
CA GLY A 119 3.25 12.54 2.63
C GLY A 119 2.98 12.80 1.15
N GLU A 120 4.02 13.17 0.39
CA GLU A 120 3.93 13.43 -1.05
C GLU A 120 3.69 12.17 -1.89
N GLU A 121 4.04 10.99 -1.38
CA GLU A 121 3.84 9.73 -2.08
C GLU A 121 2.36 9.37 -2.26
N MET A 122 1.45 10.07 -1.59
CA MET A 122 0.01 9.99 -1.86
C MET A 122 -0.33 10.26 -3.34
N MET A 123 0.54 11.00 -4.04
CA MET A 123 0.41 11.30 -5.46
C MET A 123 1.11 10.27 -6.37
N HIS A 124 1.84 9.31 -5.80
CA HIS A 124 2.51 8.26 -6.56
C HIS A 124 1.53 7.19 -7.04
N ILE A 125 1.72 6.75 -8.28
CA ILE A 125 1.00 5.60 -8.82
C ILE A 125 1.71 4.33 -8.37
N ASN A 126 1.07 3.55 -7.50
CA ASN A 126 1.57 2.27 -7.03
C ASN A 126 1.30 1.15 -8.04
N PRO A 127 2.15 0.10 -8.11
CA PRO A 127 1.88 -1.07 -8.94
C PRO A 127 0.56 -1.74 -8.52
N PRO A 128 -0.15 -2.40 -9.47
CA PRO A 128 -1.39 -3.11 -9.17
C PRO A 128 -1.13 -4.22 -8.15
N VAL A 129 -2.15 -4.56 -7.35
CA VAL A 129 -2.02 -5.61 -6.35
C VAL A 129 -1.81 -6.97 -7.03
N ASN A 130 -0.68 -7.61 -6.75
CA ASN A 130 -0.40 -9.00 -7.08
C ASN A 130 -1.06 -9.92 -6.04
N ARG A 131 -2.20 -10.50 -6.41
CA ARG A 131 -2.99 -11.39 -5.53
C ARG A 131 -2.27 -12.69 -5.17
N GLN A 132 -1.19 -13.06 -5.86
CA GLN A 132 -0.38 -14.24 -5.49
C GLN A 132 0.43 -14.03 -4.20
N LEU A 133 0.58 -12.78 -3.76
CA LEU A 133 1.26 -12.42 -2.52
C LEU A 133 0.32 -12.34 -1.31
N GLU A 134 -0.99 -12.54 -1.52
CA GLU A 134 -1.98 -12.45 -0.45
C GLU A 134 -1.68 -13.47 0.67
N GLY A 135 -1.71 -12.98 1.91
CA GLY A 135 -1.35 -13.75 3.09
C GLY A 135 0.15 -13.84 3.40
N LYS A 136 1.05 -13.38 2.52
CA LYS A 136 2.51 -13.36 2.77
C LYS A 136 2.95 -12.09 3.53
N SER A 137 4.16 -12.11 4.09
CA SER A 137 4.77 -10.96 4.75
C SER A 137 5.04 -9.84 3.76
N ALA A 138 4.46 -8.66 4.02
CA ALA A 138 4.69 -7.51 3.16
C ALA A 138 6.09 -6.90 3.38
N TRP A 139 6.71 -7.11 4.55
CA TRP A 139 8.08 -6.65 4.81
C TRP A 139 9.09 -7.41 3.96
N LEU A 140 8.96 -8.74 3.88
CA LEU A 140 9.84 -9.55 3.06
C LEU A 140 9.60 -9.30 1.58
N ASN A 141 8.34 -9.17 1.15
CA ASN A 141 8.06 -8.86 -0.25
C ASN A 141 8.62 -7.50 -0.68
N MET A 142 8.61 -6.52 0.21
CA MET A 142 9.24 -5.21 0.00
C MET A 142 10.76 -5.32 -0.06
N LEU A 143 11.35 -6.13 0.81
CA LEU A 143 12.80 -6.37 0.86
C LEU A 143 13.32 -7.06 -0.41
N THR A 144 12.60 -8.08 -0.89
CA THR A 144 12.97 -8.80 -2.12
C THR A 144 12.56 -8.05 -3.40
N GLY A 145 11.74 -7.00 -3.28
CA GLY A 145 11.24 -6.20 -4.40
C GLY A 145 10.14 -6.86 -5.24
N VAL A 146 9.66 -8.05 -4.86
CA VAL A 146 8.58 -8.75 -5.59
C VAL A 146 7.26 -7.99 -5.56
N ASP A 147 7.09 -7.09 -4.58
CA ASP A 147 5.93 -6.20 -4.49
C ASP A 147 5.94 -5.05 -5.50
N LYS A 148 7.08 -4.79 -6.15
CA LYS A 148 7.26 -3.77 -7.19
C LYS A 148 7.12 -4.33 -8.61
N GLU A 149 7.07 -5.64 -8.76
CA GLU A 149 6.92 -6.29 -10.06
C GLU A 149 5.54 -5.97 -10.67
N VAL A 150 5.54 -5.54 -11.93
CA VAL A 150 4.33 -5.32 -12.72
C VAL A 150 4.10 -6.50 -13.67
N PRO A 151 2.84 -6.79 -14.07
CA PRO A 151 2.58 -7.82 -15.08
C PRO A 151 3.38 -7.55 -16.36
N LYS A 152 3.92 -8.57 -17.02
CA LYS A 152 4.73 -8.41 -18.26
C LYS A 152 4.02 -7.62 -19.37
N ALA A 153 2.69 -7.63 -19.38
CA ALA A 153 1.87 -6.87 -20.33
C ALA A 153 1.86 -5.34 -20.06
N TRP A 154 2.30 -4.89 -18.89
CA TRP A 154 2.46 -3.48 -18.57
C TRP A 154 3.79 -2.98 -19.15
N VAL A 155 3.72 -2.40 -20.35
CA VAL A 155 4.85 -1.67 -20.92
C VAL A 155 5.03 -0.35 -20.18
N GLY A 156 6.26 0.02 -19.81
CA GLY A 156 6.56 1.30 -19.17
C GLY A 156 6.08 2.47 -20.04
N LEU A 157 5.70 3.60 -19.42
CA LEU A 157 5.24 4.79 -20.13
C LEU A 157 6.23 5.26 -21.22
N SER A 158 7.53 5.04 -21.02
CA SER A 158 8.60 5.29 -21.99
C SER A 158 8.52 4.45 -23.27
N ASN A 159 7.81 3.33 -23.22
CA ASN A 159 7.63 2.39 -24.32
C ASN A 159 6.23 2.50 -24.95
N ILE A 160 5.36 3.35 -24.40
CA ILE A 160 4.11 3.73 -25.06
C ILE A 160 4.52 4.69 -26.17
N ALA A 161 4.46 4.24 -27.42
CA ALA A 161 4.54 5.14 -28.56
C ALA A 161 3.38 6.13 -28.45
N ILE A 162 3.67 7.36 -28.02
CA ILE A 162 2.70 8.46 -28.08
C ILE A 162 2.49 8.73 -29.57
N ILE A 163 1.37 8.27 -30.11
CA ILE A 163 0.97 8.65 -31.47
C ILE A 163 0.66 10.17 -31.40
N PRO A 164 1.30 11.02 -32.24
CA PRO A 164 1.14 12.48 -32.16
C PRO A 164 -0.29 12.99 -32.32
N ASP A 165 -1.24 12.13 -32.70
CA ASP A 165 -2.64 12.46 -33.00
C ASP A 165 -3.65 12.01 -31.92
N GLY A 166 -3.18 11.44 -30.80
CA GLY A 166 -4.07 11.01 -29.70
C GLY A 166 -4.85 9.72 -29.99
N THR A 167 -4.49 8.96 -31.01
CA THR A 167 -5.08 7.63 -31.24
C THR A 167 -4.28 6.54 -30.51
N TYR A 168 -4.97 5.61 -29.83
CA TYR A 168 -4.30 4.44 -29.26
C TYR A 168 -3.97 3.46 -30.38
N PRO A 169 -2.74 2.90 -30.44
CA PRO A 169 -2.42 1.86 -31.42
C PRO A 169 -3.38 0.69 -31.21
N LYS A 170 -4.04 0.27 -32.30
CA LYS A 170 -4.88 -0.94 -32.27
C LYS A 170 -3.98 -2.09 -31.83
N GLN A 171 -4.35 -2.74 -30.73
CA GLN A 171 -3.66 -3.95 -30.28
C GLN A 171 -3.65 -4.93 -31.45
N ALA A 172 -2.46 -5.35 -31.89
CA ALA A 172 -2.34 -6.40 -32.88
C ALA A 172 -2.83 -7.69 -32.23
N ASN A 173 -3.87 -8.29 -32.84
CA ASN A 173 -4.41 -9.60 -32.47
C ASN A 173 -3.36 -10.69 -32.66
#